data_AF-B4I0G0-F1
#
_entry.id   AF-B4I0G0-F1
#
_cell.length_a   1.000
_cell.length_b   1.000
_cell.length_c   1.000
_cell.angle_alpha   90.00
_cell.angle_beta   90.00
_cell.angle_gamma   90.00
#
_symmetry.space_group_name_H-M   'P 1'
#
loop_
_entity.id
_entity.type
_entity.pdbx_description
1 polymer ?
#
loop_
_entity_poly.entity_id
_entity_poly.type
_entity_poly.pdbx_seq_one_letter_code
_entity_poly.pdbx_strand_id
1 'polypeptide(L)'
;MLVPSDMIAAQSKMVYQMNKYCADRVQVRKAQIHKQIQEVCRIVQDVLKEVEVQEPRFISSLNDYNGRFEGLEVISPTEFEIIIYLNQMGVLNFVGRWHLAGMCRPEAE
;
A
#
# COMPACT_ATOMS: atom_id res chain seq x y z
N MET A 1 19.70 -36.91 -13.52
CA MET A 1 19.17 -37.29 -12.20
C MET A 1 17.66 -37.34 -12.29
N LEU A 2 17.07 -38.54 -12.19
CA LEU A 2 15.62 -38.73 -12.17
C LEU A 2 15.12 -38.30 -10.78
N VAL A 3 14.25 -37.29 -10.76
CA VAL A 3 13.56 -36.90 -9.51
C VAL A 3 12.65 -38.07 -9.10
N PRO A 4 12.71 -38.53 -7.84
CA PRO A 4 11.87 -39.64 -7.40
C PRO A 4 10.39 -39.32 -7.64
N SER A 5 9.65 -40.28 -8.22
CA SER A 5 8.24 -40.10 -8.60
C SER A 5 7.34 -39.63 -7.45
N ASP A 6 7.65 -40.02 -6.21
CA ASP A 6 6.96 -39.58 -5.00
C ASP A 6 7.11 -38.07 -4.73
N MET A 7 8.26 -37.49 -5.07
CA MET A 7 8.49 -36.05 -4.94
C MET A 7 7.68 -35.25 -5.97
N ILE A 8 7.49 -35.78 -7.18
CA ILE A 8 6.68 -35.17 -8.24
C ILE A 8 5.19 -35.15 -7.84
N ALA A 9 4.71 -36.22 -7.23
CA ALA A 9 3.33 -36.30 -6.72
C ALA A 9 3.08 -35.32 -5.56
N ALA A 10 4.03 -35.22 -4.62
CA ALA A 10 3.95 -34.28 -3.51
C ALA A 10 3.94 -32.81 -3.99
N GLN A 11 4.81 -32.46 -4.95
CA GLN A 11 4.87 -31.13 -5.54
C GLN A 11 3.55 -30.76 -6.25
N SER A 12 3.00 -31.69 -7.04
CA SER A 12 1.73 -31.49 -7.76
C SER A 12 0.56 -31.27 -6.80
N LYS A 13 0.50 -32.04 -5.70
CA LYS A 13 -0.50 -31.86 -4.64
C LYS A 13 -0.36 -30.51 -3.94
N MET A 14 0.86 -30.06 -3.66
CA MET A 14 1.12 -28.76 -3.06
C MET A 14 0.63 -27.62 -3.96
N VAL A 15 0.98 -27.64 -5.25
CA VAL A 15 0.54 -26.61 -6.22
C VAL A 15 -0.98 -26.54 -6.30
N TYR A 16 -1.66 -27.70 -6.33
CA TYR A 16 -3.11 -27.75 -6.31
C TYR A 16 -3.71 -27.09 -5.06
N GLN A 17 -3.20 -27.43 -3.86
CA GLN A 17 -3.70 -26.85 -2.60
C GLN A 17 -3.40 -25.35 -2.51
N MET A 18 -2.24 -24.89 -2.99
CA MET A 18 -1.88 -23.48 -3.04
C MET A 18 -2.83 -22.70 -3.93
N ASN A 19 -3.10 -23.21 -5.15
CA ASN A 19 -4.05 -22.58 -6.08
C ASN A 19 -5.46 -22.54 -5.50
N LYS A 20 -5.90 -23.61 -4.84
CA LYS A 20 -7.19 -23.65 -4.14
C LYS A 20 -7.26 -22.62 -3.02
N TYR A 21 -6.22 -22.52 -2.18
CA TYR A 21 -6.16 -21.52 -1.12
C TYR A 21 -6.17 -20.09 -1.67
N CYS A 22 -5.46 -19.83 -2.78
CA CYS A 22 -5.48 -18.55 -3.47
C CYS A 22 -6.89 -18.22 -4.00
N ALA A 23 -7.56 -19.19 -4.64
CA ALA A 23 -8.91 -18.99 -5.17
C ALA A 23 -9.96 -18.77 -4.07
N ASP A 24 -9.89 -19.54 -2.98
CA ASP A 24 -10.94 -19.55 -1.95
C ASP A 24 -10.70 -18.51 -0.85
N ARG A 25 -9.46 -18.37 -0.36
CA ARG A 25 -9.14 -17.53 0.81
C ARG A 25 -8.58 -16.18 0.41
N VAL A 26 -7.61 -16.16 -0.52
CA VAL A 26 -6.96 -14.91 -0.93
C VAL A 26 -7.93 -14.02 -1.71
N GLN A 27 -8.75 -14.58 -2.61
CA GLN A 27 -9.75 -13.77 -3.33
C GLN A 27 -10.81 -13.18 -2.39
N VAL A 28 -11.31 -13.96 -1.42
CA VAL A 28 -12.27 -13.45 -0.43
C VAL A 28 -11.67 -12.30 0.37
N ARG A 29 -10.42 -12.45 0.86
CA ARG A 29 -9.71 -11.38 1.56
C ARG A 29 -9.51 -10.15 0.66
N LYS A 30 -9.11 -10.33 -0.60
CA LYS A 30 -8.96 -9.23 -1.56
C LYS A 30 -10.26 -8.47 -1.76
N ALA A 31 -11.37 -9.17 -1.94
CA ALA A 31 -12.68 -8.56 -2.12
C ALA A 31 -13.16 -7.79 -0.87
N GLN A 32 -12.91 -8.33 0.33
CA GLN A 32 -13.23 -7.66 1.59
C GLN A 32 -12.40 -6.38 1.78
N ILE A 33 -11.08 -6.48 1.61
CA ILE A 33 -10.17 -5.34 1.74
C ILE A 33 -10.51 -4.27 0.71
N HIS A 34 -10.83 -4.65 -0.53
CA HIS A 34 -11.21 -3.69 -1.56
C HIS A 34 -12.45 -2.87 -1.17
N LYS A 35 -13.46 -3.49 -0.55
CA LYS A 35 -14.63 -2.76 -0.04
C LYS A 35 -14.26 -1.78 1.08
N GLN A 36 -13.39 -2.20 1.99
CA GLN A 36 -12.93 -1.34 3.08
C GLN A 36 -12.09 -0.16 2.56
N ILE A 37 -11.22 -0.39 1.58
CA ILE A 37 -10.44 0.68 0.95
C ILE A 37 -11.36 1.76 0.37
N GLN A 38 -12.43 1.36 -0.34
CA GLN A 38 -13.39 2.31 -0.91
C GLN A 38 -14.07 3.18 0.16
N GLU A 39 -14.40 2.59 1.31
CA GLU A 39 -14.98 3.32 2.44
C GLU A 39 -13.97 4.26 3.12
N VAL A 40 -12.78 3.73 3.44
CA VAL A 40 -11.70 4.48 4.08
C VAL A 40 -11.26 5.65 3.21
N CYS A 41 -10.99 5.42 1.93
CA CYS A 41 -10.56 6.48 1.02
C CYS A 41 -11.58 7.59 0.88
N ARG A 42 -12.88 7.27 0.88
CA ARG A 42 -13.93 8.29 0.84
C ARG A 42 -13.88 9.19 2.08
N ILE A 43 -13.74 8.59 3.26
CA ILE A 43 -13.61 9.33 4.52
C ILE A 43 -12.36 10.21 4.50
N VAL A 44 -11.22 9.66 4.08
CA VAL A 44 -9.96 10.41 4.02
C VAL A 44 -10.02 11.56 3.01
N GLN A 45 -10.64 11.36 1.84
CA GLN A 45 -10.84 12.45 0.86
C GLN A 45 -11.68 13.59 1.42
N ASP A 46 -12.72 13.29 2.20
CA ASP A 46 -13.56 14.33 2.80
C ASP A 46 -12.80 15.09 3.90
N VAL A 47 -12.01 14.40 4.73
CA VAL A 47 -11.11 15.04 5.70
C VAL A 47 -10.06 15.92 4.99
N LEU A 48 -9.44 15.43 3.92
CA LEU A 48 -8.42 16.18 3.20
C LEU A 48 -8.97 17.45 2.53
N LYS A 49 -10.22 17.44 2.05
CA LYS A 49 -10.87 18.66 1.54
C LYS A 49 -11.01 19.71 2.63
N GLU A 50 -11.39 19.32 3.85
CA GLU A 50 -11.49 20.27 4.97
C GLU A 50 -10.12 20.80 5.38
N VAL A 51 -9.08 19.96 5.34
CA VAL A 51 -7.69 20.37 5.58
C VAL A 51 -7.22 21.35 4.50
N GLU A 52 -7.52 21.10 3.22
CA GLU A 52 -7.13 21.96 2.11
C GLU A 52 -7.76 23.36 2.20
N VAL A 53 -9.00 23.46 2.69
CA VAL A 53 -9.67 24.76 2.94
C VAL A 53 -8.92 25.58 3.99
N GLN A 54 -8.34 24.94 5.01
CA GLN A 54 -7.60 25.62 6.08
C GLN A 54 -6.13 25.85 5.72
N GLU A 55 -5.51 24.90 5.02
CA GLU A 55 -4.11 24.89 4.62
C GLU A 55 -3.99 24.46 3.14
N PRO A 56 -4.05 25.41 2.19
CA PRO A 56 -4.11 25.12 0.75
C PRO A 56 -2.83 24.48 0.18
N ARG A 57 -1.81 24.28 1.02
CA ARG A 57 -0.58 23.54 0.68
C ARG A 57 -0.76 22.03 0.78
N PHE A 58 -1.74 21.57 1.56
CA PHE A 58 -2.09 20.16 1.72
C PHE A 58 -3.12 19.76 0.66
N ILE A 59 -2.65 19.65 -0.59
CA ILE A 59 -3.48 19.18 -1.70
C ILE A 59 -3.60 17.66 -1.61
N SER A 60 -4.83 17.15 -1.70
CA SER A 60 -5.06 15.70 -1.69
C SER A 60 -4.43 15.02 -2.91
N SER A 61 -3.42 14.16 -2.67
CA SER A 61 -2.87 13.27 -3.71
C SER A 61 -3.65 11.96 -3.86
N LEU A 62 -4.68 11.74 -3.04
CA LEU A 62 -5.44 10.49 -2.97
C LEU A 62 -6.47 10.39 -4.11
N ASN A 63 -6.02 9.92 -5.27
CA ASN A 63 -6.85 9.72 -6.46
C ASN A 63 -7.21 8.25 -6.68
N ASP A 64 -8.46 7.98 -7.07
CA ASP A 64 -8.91 6.64 -7.46
C ASP A 64 -8.64 6.39 -8.95
N TYR A 65 -7.87 5.35 -9.25
CA TYR A 65 -7.70 4.82 -10.60
C TYR A 65 -8.15 3.35 -10.65
N ASN A 66 -9.39 3.10 -11.10
CA ASN A 66 -10.00 1.77 -11.20
C ASN A 66 -9.96 0.97 -9.87
N GLY A 67 -10.24 1.65 -8.77
CA GLY A 67 -10.24 1.08 -7.42
C GLY A 67 -8.86 0.84 -6.84
N ARG A 68 -7.83 1.49 -7.41
CA ARG A 68 -6.48 1.57 -6.85
C ARG A 68 -6.17 3.01 -6.52
N PHE A 69 -5.69 3.22 -5.30
CA PHE A 69 -5.31 4.53 -4.79
C PHE A 69 -3.80 4.63 -4.75
N GLU A 70 -3.25 5.69 -5.35
CA GLU A 70 -1.82 5.97 -5.29
C GLU A 70 -1.42 6.34 -3.86
N GLY A 71 -0.29 5.81 -3.38
CA GLY A 71 0.18 6.04 -2.02
C GLY A 71 -0.59 5.30 -0.92
N LEU A 72 -1.55 4.43 -1.26
CA LEU A 72 -2.25 3.59 -0.28
C LEU A 72 -1.57 2.23 -0.12
N GLU A 73 -1.23 1.89 1.11
CA GLU A 73 -0.70 0.60 1.52
C GLU A 73 -1.61 -0.10 2.54
N VAL A 74 -1.78 -1.41 2.38
CA VAL A 74 -2.58 -2.24 3.29
C VAL A 74 -1.65 -2.99 4.23
N ILE A 75 -1.57 -2.53 5.48
CA ILE A 75 -0.73 -3.15 6.53
C ILE A 75 -1.46 -4.38 7.09
N SER A 76 -2.74 -4.22 7.42
CA SER A 76 -3.58 -5.29 7.96
C SER A 76 -5.03 -5.15 7.47
N PRO A 77 -5.93 -6.13 7.73
CA PRO A 77 -7.33 -6.03 7.32
C PRO A 77 -8.08 -4.81 7.89
N THR A 78 -7.51 -4.11 8.87
CA THR A 78 -8.12 -2.95 9.52
C THR A 78 -7.18 -1.77 9.63
N GLU A 79 -5.94 -1.87 9.13
CA GLU A 79 -4.93 -0.83 9.20
C GLU A 79 -4.40 -0.52 7.81
N PHE A 80 -4.46 0.76 7.46
CA PHE A 80 -4.10 1.28 6.16
C PHE A 80 -3.15 2.46 6.36
N GLU A 81 -2.14 2.53 5.51
CA GLU A 81 -1.25 3.68 5.42
C GLU A 81 -1.56 4.43 4.13
N ILE A 82 -1.69 5.76 4.24
CA ILE A 82 -1.94 6.63 3.09
C ILE A 82 -0.87 7.70 3.10
N ILE A 83 -0.01 7.64 2.07
CA ILE A 83 1.06 8.59 1.84
C ILE A 83 0.47 9.79 1.09
N ILE A 84 0.50 10.96 1.73
CA ILE A 84 0.10 12.22 1.12
C ILE A 84 1.35 12.89 0.54
N TYR A 85 1.41 13.01 -0.78
CA TYR A 85 2.50 13.69 -1.45
C TYR A 85 2.26 15.19 -1.44
N LEU A 86 3.11 15.91 -0.72
CA LEU A 86 3.08 17.37 -0.69
C LEU A 86 3.77 17.93 -1.93
N ASN A 87 3.24 19.02 -2.48
CA ASN A 87 3.94 19.76 -3.52
C ASN A 87 5.30 20.21 -2.98
N GLN A 88 6.36 19.89 -3.74
CA GLN A 88 7.72 20.23 -3.35
C GLN A 88 7.88 21.75 -3.40
N MET A 89 7.97 22.37 -2.23
CA MET A 89 8.35 23.77 -2.08
C MET A 89 9.86 23.84 -1.82
N GLY A 90 10.62 24.27 -2.83
CA GLY A 90 12.06 24.54 -2.72
C GLY A 90 12.99 23.41 -3.18
N VAL A 91 14.28 23.73 -3.20
CA VAL A 91 15.37 22.79 -3.48
C VAL A 91 15.86 22.25 -2.14
N LEU A 92 15.32 21.10 -1.73
CA LEU A 92 15.73 20.42 -0.50
C LEU A 92 16.86 19.45 -0.81
N ASN A 93 17.96 19.56 -0.08
CA ASN A 93 19.00 18.54 -0.06
C ASN A 93 18.64 17.47 0.98
N PHE A 94 18.61 16.21 0.56
CA PHE A 94 18.37 15.09 1.47
C PHE A 94 19.69 14.64 2.08
N VAL A 95 19.94 15.06 3.32
CA VAL A 95 21.18 14.73 4.05
C VAL A 95 20.92 13.54 4.97
N GLY A 96 21.61 12.42 4.68
CA GLY A 96 21.57 11.23 5.53
C GLY A 96 22.30 11.48 6.84
N ARG A 97 21.67 11.14 7.97
CA ARG A 97 22.31 11.21 9.28
C ARG A 97 22.81 9.83 9.69
N TRP A 98 24.12 9.70 9.78
CA TRP A 98 24.88 8.53 10.26
C TRP A 98 24.41 7.90 11.59
N HIS A 99 23.63 8.62 12.42
CA HIS A 99 23.09 8.10 13.70
C HIS A 99 21.63 7.63 13.63
N LEU A 100 20.92 7.83 12.52
CA LEU A 100 19.54 7.39 12.33
C LEU A 100 19.41 6.61 11.02
N ALA A 101 19.54 5.28 11.12
CA ALA A 101 19.43 4.40 9.97
C ALA A 101 18.03 4.53 9.33
N GLY A 102 17.97 4.77 8.02
CA GLY A 102 16.73 4.91 7.26
C GLY A 102 16.06 6.29 7.34
N MET A 103 16.62 7.25 8.09
CA MET A 103 16.08 8.62 8.16
C MET A 103 16.97 9.63 7.43
N CYS A 104 16.35 10.51 6.65
CA CYS A 104 16.98 11.66 6.01
C CYS A 104 16.39 12.96 6.56
N ARG A 105 17.23 13.99 6.73
CA ARG A 105 16.74 15.34 7.05
C ARG A 105 16.73 16.17 5.76
N PRO A 106 15.59 16.76 5.38
CA PRO A 106 15.57 17.77 4.34
C PRO A 106 16.21 19.05 4.89
N GLU A 107 17.26 19.54 4.24
CA GLU A 107 17.92 20.81 4.54
C GLU A 107 17.78 21.73 3.31
N ALA A 108 17.30 22.96 3.51
CA ALA A 108 17.25 23.98 2.47
C ALA A 108 18.62 24.66 2.37
N GLU A 109 19.03 25.07 1.16
CA GLU A 109 20.18 25.99 0.98
C GLU A 109 19.97 27.33 1.68
#